data_AF-A0A091J391-F1
#
_entry.id   AF-A0A091J391-F1
#
_cell.length_a   1.000
_cell.length_b   1.000
_cell.length_c   1.000
_cell.angle_alpha   90.00
_cell.angle_beta   90.00
_cell.angle_gamma   90.00
#
_symmetry.space_group_name_H-M   'P 1'
#
loop_
_entity.id
_entity.type
_entity.pdbx_description
1 polymer ?
#
loop_
_entity_poly.entity_id
_entity_poly.type
_entity_poly.pdbx_seq_one_letter_code
_entity_poly.pdbx_strand_id
1 'polypeptide(L)'
;VDLDTAKQELEEFIPHVRNISDSSIRKMAGRDLARFKRFKKQGIAVKFGRFSEKENNQIRKNVEEFLSITGIDSAEKLLFTSRYPEHKETISRLKAEHLFCEKLSEGIPRPWRLIYYRARKIFDPNNYKGRYTKEEKEKLKKYHALHGNDWKKISEMMSRSNLSVAMKYSEIKSAINYGPWSKEETQKLMHAVEEVIRKRMDMEDANSLSSSEKNRDLLIEREKLYQKLPWTEIEAKVGTRYWRQCKQKWTTILTNKMTKGQQLYRGTKGLQAKINLIKRLYEMKAEDANEVNWEELSNTIGDVPRAYVQAKFYKLKVSCVPFWQKKTFSEIIDYLFEEKLPELEEKL
;
A
#
# COMPACT_ATOMS: atom_id res chain seq x y z
N VAL A 1 27.47 2.29 16.70
CA VAL A 1 27.02 3.60 16.19
C VAL A 1 26.19 4.23 17.29
N ASP A 2 26.57 5.42 17.74
CA ASP A 2 25.76 6.23 18.63
C ASP A 2 24.35 6.46 18.03
N LEU A 3 23.31 6.58 18.86
CA LEU A 3 21.93 6.60 18.39
C LEU A 3 21.62 7.85 17.56
N ASP A 4 22.16 9.01 17.95
CA ASP A 4 21.91 10.26 17.23
C ASP A 4 22.69 10.29 15.92
N THR A 5 23.91 9.77 15.93
CA THR A 5 24.67 9.53 14.69
C THR A 5 23.89 8.61 13.75
N ALA A 6 23.29 7.52 14.27
CA ALA A 6 22.50 6.59 13.46
C ALA A 6 21.23 7.25 12.89
N LYS A 7 20.59 8.15 13.65
CA LYS A 7 19.44 8.94 13.19
C LYS A 7 19.83 9.84 12.02
N GLN A 8 20.89 10.63 12.19
CA GLN A 8 21.41 11.55 11.16
C GLN A 8 21.77 10.81 9.87
N GLU A 9 22.49 9.69 9.96
CA GLU A 9 22.87 8.95 8.75
C GLU A 9 21.68 8.28 8.06
N LEU A 10 20.65 7.86 8.81
CA LEU A 10 19.45 7.25 8.23
C LEU A 10 18.47 8.27 7.65
N GLU A 11 18.48 9.52 8.11
CA GLU A 11 17.63 10.60 7.59
C GLU A 11 17.81 10.82 6.08
N GLU A 12 19.00 10.54 5.58
CA GLU A 12 19.32 10.63 4.16
C GLU A 12 18.52 9.62 3.30
N PHE A 13 18.13 8.49 3.88
CA PHE A 13 17.53 7.36 3.17
C PHE A 13 16.08 7.09 3.55
N ILE A 14 15.71 7.41 4.78
CA ILE A 14 14.45 7.00 5.39
C ILE A 14 13.64 8.26 5.73
N PRO A 15 12.42 8.40 5.19
CA PRO A 15 11.54 9.50 5.57
C PRO A 15 11.11 9.43 7.03
N HIS A 16 11.08 10.57 7.72
CA HIS A 16 10.59 10.71 9.10
C HIS A 16 11.26 9.77 10.12
N VAL A 17 12.58 9.54 10.01
CA VAL A 17 13.35 8.68 10.93
C VAL A 17 13.13 9.03 12.40
N ARG A 18 13.03 10.32 12.73
CA ARG A 18 12.85 10.79 14.11
C ARG A 18 11.56 10.30 14.77
N ASN A 19 10.56 9.90 13.99
CA ASN A 19 9.29 9.36 14.49
C ASN A 19 9.36 7.84 14.75
N ILE A 20 10.46 7.19 14.41
CA ILE A 20 10.66 5.75 14.56
C ILE A 20 11.24 5.47 15.96
N SER A 21 10.81 4.37 16.59
CA SER A 21 11.35 3.97 17.89
C SER A 21 12.85 3.69 17.86
N ASP A 22 13.56 4.09 18.90
CA ASP A 22 15.03 3.95 19.00
C ASP A 22 15.51 2.50 18.78
N SER A 23 14.78 1.52 19.31
CA SER A 23 15.05 0.09 19.09
C SER A 23 15.00 -0.30 17.61
N SER A 24 14.06 0.30 16.86
CA SER A 24 13.93 0.06 15.42
C SER A 24 15.03 0.76 14.64
N ILE A 25 15.41 1.96 15.03
CA ILE A 25 16.53 2.73 14.44
C ILE A 25 17.84 1.96 14.61
N ARG A 26 18.18 1.51 15.83
CA ARG A 26 19.40 0.72 16.08
C ARG A 26 19.45 -0.54 15.21
N LYS A 27 18.34 -1.27 15.11
CA LYS A 27 18.24 -2.49 14.28
C LYS A 27 18.31 -2.20 12.78
N MET A 28 17.82 -1.04 12.33
CA MET A 28 17.91 -0.62 10.93
C MET A 28 19.33 -0.17 10.60
N ALA A 29 19.92 0.68 11.44
CA ALA A 29 21.30 1.14 11.30
C ALA A 29 22.29 -0.03 11.21
N GLY A 30 22.15 -1.02 12.10
CA GLY A 30 23.05 -2.18 12.11
C GLY A 30 22.95 -3.11 10.90
N ARG A 31 21.84 -3.11 10.15
CA ARG A 31 21.58 -4.10 9.08
C ARG A 31 21.40 -3.51 7.68
N ASP A 32 20.92 -2.28 7.61
CA ASP A 32 20.56 -1.63 6.35
C ASP A 32 21.54 -0.51 5.96
N LEU A 33 22.13 0.22 6.92
CA LEU A 33 22.84 1.46 6.63
C LEU A 33 24.03 1.27 5.69
N ALA A 34 24.82 0.22 5.90
CA ALA A 34 25.93 -0.12 5.00
C ALA A 34 25.44 -0.45 3.59
N ARG A 35 24.31 -1.17 3.46
CA ARG A 35 23.68 -1.49 2.16
C ARG A 35 23.15 -0.23 1.48
N PHE A 36 22.50 0.67 2.22
CA PHE A 36 22.00 1.94 1.68
C PHE A 36 23.12 2.84 1.16
N LYS A 37 24.22 2.97 1.92
CA LYS A 37 25.41 3.69 1.44
C LYS A 37 25.98 3.08 0.16
N ARG A 38 25.98 1.74 0.02
CA ARG A 38 26.39 1.07 -1.24
C ARG A 38 25.43 1.37 -2.40
N PHE A 39 24.12 1.28 -2.17
CA PHE A 39 23.13 1.61 -3.19
C PHE A 39 23.26 3.06 -3.67
N LYS A 40 23.44 4.02 -2.75
CA LYS A 40 23.69 5.42 -3.10
C LYS A 40 24.92 5.58 -4.00
N LYS A 41 26.03 4.92 -3.70
CA LYS A 41 27.24 4.95 -4.55
C LYS A 41 27.00 4.39 -5.96
N GLN A 42 26.02 3.50 -6.10
CA GLN A 42 25.59 2.93 -7.39
C GLN A 42 24.48 3.76 -8.06
N GLY A 43 24.08 4.91 -7.49
CA GLY A 43 22.97 5.71 -7.99
C GLY A 43 21.58 5.12 -7.73
N ILE A 44 21.46 4.11 -6.85
CA ILE A 44 20.21 3.43 -6.54
C ILE A 44 19.60 4.03 -5.27
N ALA A 45 18.41 4.62 -5.40
CA ALA A 45 17.66 5.13 -4.25
C ALA A 45 16.97 4.00 -3.46
N VAL A 46 16.82 4.20 -2.14
CA VAL A 46 16.04 3.31 -1.28
C VAL A 46 14.55 3.44 -1.60
N LYS A 47 13.89 2.30 -1.86
CA LYS A 47 12.51 2.25 -2.34
C LYS A 47 11.51 1.91 -1.22
N PHE A 48 10.32 2.52 -1.28
CA PHE A 48 9.19 2.26 -0.37
C PHE A 48 7.93 1.86 -1.15
N GLY A 49 6.88 1.44 -0.46
CA GLY A 49 5.62 1.03 -1.12
C GLY A 49 5.61 -0.44 -1.60
N ARG A 50 4.99 -0.68 -2.76
CA ARG A 50 4.77 -2.04 -3.27
C ARG A 50 6.06 -2.59 -3.90
N PHE A 51 6.29 -3.89 -3.66
CA PHE A 51 7.42 -4.64 -4.22
C PHE A 51 7.15 -4.97 -5.68
N SER A 52 8.15 -4.71 -6.52
CA SER A 52 8.18 -5.13 -7.92
C SER A 52 8.36 -6.64 -8.04
N GLU A 53 8.15 -7.21 -9.23
CA GLU A 53 8.38 -8.63 -9.45
C GLU A 53 9.87 -8.99 -9.42
N LYS A 54 10.75 -8.11 -9.91
CA LYS A 54 12.20 -8.26 -9.78
C LYS A 54 12.61 -8.41 -8.30
N GLU A 55 12.08 -7.57 -7.42
CA GLU A 55 12.33 -7.67 -5.99
C GLU A 55 11.75 -8.94 -5.37
N ASN A 56 10.55 -9.38 -5.79
CA ASN A 56 9.97 -10.64 -5.31
C ASN A 56 10.82 -11.85 -5.71
N ASN A 57 11.33 -11.86 -6.94
CA ASN A 57 12.23 -12.91 -7.43
C ASN A 57 13.55 -12.91 -6.65
N GLN A 58 14.12 -11.75 -6.36
CA GLN A 58 15.32 -11.66 -5.53
C GLN A 58 15.06 -12.18 -4.11
N ILE A 59 13.90 -11.90 -3.50
CA ILE A 59 13.53 -12.46 -2.19
C ILE A 59 13.47 -13.99 -2.25
N ARG A 60 12.89 -14.56 -3.32
CA ARG A 60 12.81 -16.02 -3.48
C ARG A 60 14.20 -16.63 -3.55
N LYS A 61 15.06 -16.09 -4.41
CA LYS A 61 16.46 -16.49 -4.56
C LYS A 61 17.23 -16.43 -3.24
N ASN A 62 17.15 -15.30 -2.52
CA ASN A 62 17.84 -15.14 -1.24
C ASN A 62 17.37 -16.14 -0.17
N VAL A 63 16.08 -16.51 -0.18
CA VAL A 63 15.54 -17.55 0.71
C VAL A 63 16.07 -18.93 0.30
N GLU A 64 16.02 -19.28 -0.98
CA GLU A 64 16.51 -20.56 -1.50
C GLU A 64 18.00 -20.77 -1.18
N GLU A 65 18.84 -19.76 -1.41
CA GLU A 65 20.26 -19.80 -1.05
C GLU A 65 20.47 -20.00 0.45
N PHE A 66 19.69 -19.31 1.29
CA PHE A 66 19.78 -19.46 2.74
C PHE A 66 19.38 -20.88 3.19
N LEU A 67 18.33 -21.45 2.60
CA LEU A 67 17.92 -22.83 2.88
C LEU A 67 19.01 -23.83 2.46
N SER A 68 19.64 -23.62 1.30
CA SER A 68 20.72 -24.48 0.80
C SER A 68 21.95 -24.48 1.73
N ILE A 69 22.31 -23.33 2.28
CA ILE A 69 23.48 -23.20 3.17
C ILE A 69 23.19 -23.79 4.57
N THR A 70 21.96 -23.65 5.06
CA THR A 70 21.60 -24.01 6.44
C THR A 70 21.00 -25.41 6.58
N GLY A 71 20.59 -26.03 5.47
CA GLY A 71 19.90 -27.32 5.48
C GLY A 71 18.49 -27.28 6.10
N ILE A 72 17.90 -26.09 6.27
CA ILE A 72 16.52 -25.99 6.79
C ILE A 72 15.54 -26.51 5.74
N ASP A 73 14.68 -27.45 6.12
CA ASP A 73 13.82 -28.21 5.19
C ASP A 73 12.86 -27.35 4.36
N SER A 74 12.41 -26.19 4.88
CA SER A 74 11.43 -25.37 4.17
C SER A 74 11.47 -23.89 4.52
N ALA A 75 11.09 -23.05 3.55
CA ALA A 75 10.87 -21.62 3.74
C ALA A 75 9.80 -21.34 4.81
N GLU A 76 8.84 -22.24 4.99
CA GLU A 76 7.83 -22.09 6.04
C GLU A 76 8.46 -22.23 7.43
N LYS A 77 9.25 -23.28 7.69
CA LYS A 77 9.97 -23.44 8.96
C LYS A 77 10.88 -22.24 9.23
N LEU A 78 11.59 -21.78 8.20
CA LEU A 78 12.46 -20.62 8.25
C LEU A 78 11.69 -19.34 8.63
N LEU A 79 10.56 -19.04 7.99
CA LEU A 79 9.87 -17.75 8.15
C LEU A 79 8.79 -17.76 9.24
N PHE A 80 8.23 -18.93 9.58
CA PHE A 80 7.14 -19.14 10.53
C PHE A 80 7.56 -20.07 11.67
N THR A 81 8.79 -19.89 12.17
CA THR A 81 9.40 -20.71 13.23
C THR A 81 8.51 -20.92 14.47
N SER A 82 7.59 -19.99 14.77
CA SER A 82 6.64 -20.16 15.88
C SER A 82 5.63 -21.32 15.68
N ARG A 83 5.46 -21.83 14.47
CA ARG A 83 4.61 -22.99 14.14
C ARG A 83 5.32 -24.34 14.38
N TYR A 84 6.63 -24.31 14.64
CA TYR A 84 7.48 -25.49 14.81
C TYR A 84 8.32 -25.34 16.09
N PRO A 85 7.71 -25.46 17.29
CA PRO A 85 8.40 -25.27 18.57
C PRO A 85 9.65 -26.14 18.72
N GLU A 86 9.60 -27.39 18.25
CA GLU A 86 10.68 -28.39 18.29
C GLU A 86 11.92 -27.98 17.51
N HIS A 87 11.76 -27.17 16.45
CA HIS A 87 12.87 -26.70 15.61
C HIS A 87 13.27 -25.25 15.91
N LYS A 88 12.60 -24.59 16.86
CA LYS A 88 12.69 -23.14 17.06
C LYS A 88 14.10 -22.67 17.43
N GLU A 89 14.75 -23.38 18.34
CA GLU A 89 16.08 -23.02 18.84
C GLU A 89 17.14 -23.22 17.77
N THR A 90 17.14 -24.38 17.11
CA THR A 90 18.03 -24.69 15.98
C THR A 90 17.91 -23.66 14.86
N ILE A 91 16.69 -23.32 14.43
CA ILE A 91 16.47 -22.33 13.38
C ILE A 91 16.91 -20.93 13.83
N SER A 92 16.70 -20.57 15.10
CA SER A 92 17.12 -19.26 15.63
C SER A 92 18.65 -19.14 15.67
N ARG A 93 19.34 -20.21 16.05
CA ARG A 93 20.80 -20.31 16.02
C ARG A 93 21.33 -20.16 14.59
N LEU A 94 20.82 -20.94 13.64
CA LEU A 94 21.22 -20.85 12.22
C LEU A 94 20.99 -19.46 11.62
N LYS A 95 19.88 -18.79 11.98
CA LYS A 95 19.62 -17.41 11.55
C LYS A 95 20.65 -16.41 12.06
N ALA A 96 21.16 -16.62 13.28
CA ALA A 96 22.18 -15.77 13.87
C ALA A 96 23.55 -16.06 13.23
N GLU A 97 23.95 -17.34 13.17
CA GLU A 97 25.22 -17.80 12.61
C GLU A 97 25.41 -17.34 11.14
N HIS A 98 24.36 -17.44 10.32
CA HIS A 98 24.40 -17.10 8.90
C HIS A 98 23.83 -15.72 8.55
N LEU A 99 23.66 -14.84 9.55
CA LEU A 99 23.20 -13.45 9.35
C LEU A 99 21.95 -13.33 8.47
N PHE A 100 20.91 -14.13 8.78
CA PHE A 100 19.72 -14.30 7.94
C PHE A 100 19.11 -13.00 7.42
N CYS A 101 19.04 -11.96 8.26
CA CYS A 101 18.43 -10.69 7.87
C CYS A 101 19.23 -9.96 6.78
N GLU A 102 20.56 -10.10 6.78
CA GLU A 102 21.44 -9.52 5.77
C GLU A 102 21.34 -10.31 4.47
N LYS A 103 21.44 -11.65 4.56
CA LYS A 103 21.27 -12.54 3.41
C LYS A 103 19.92 -12.39 2.73
N LEU A 104 18.83 -12.33 3.50
CA LEU A 104 17.49 -12.10 2.95
C LEU A 104 17.38 -10.77 2.18
N SER A 105 18.14 -9.76 2.60
CA SER A 105 18.01 -8.38 2.09
C SER A 105 19.04 -8.02 1.03
N GLU A 106 19.90 -8.97 0.67
CA GLU A 106 20.95 -8.81 -0.34
C GLU A 106 20.34 -8.44 -1.71
N GLY A 107 20.94 -7.44 -2.38
CA GLY A 107 20.49 -6.96 -3.69
C GLY A 107 19.15 -6.19 -3.71
N ILE A 108 18.48 -5.99 -2.58
CA ILE A 108 17.17 -5.32 -2.54
C ILE A 108 17.30 -3.94 -1.87
N PRO A 109 16.99 -2.83 -2.57
CA PRO A 109 17.13 -1.47 -2.06
C PRO A 109 15.98 -1.06 -1.14
N ARG A 110 15.71 -1.87 -0.10
CA ARG A 110 14.66 -1.61 0.89
C ARG A 110 15.12 -1.95 2.31
N PRO A 111 14.49 -1.36 3.34
CA PRO A 111 14.73 -1.76 4.72
C PRO A 111 14.45 -3.26 4.95
N TRP A 112 15.35 -3.96 5.65
CA TRP A 112 15.29 -5.40 5.85
C TRP A 112 13.97 -5.87 6.46
N ARG A 113 13.36 -5.06 7.34
CA ARG A 113 12.06 -5.38 7.96
C ARG A 113 10.95 -5.48 6.92
N LEU A 114 10.91 -4.55 5.96
CA LEU A 114 9.91 -4.58 4.89
C LEU A 114 10.10 -5.81 4.00
N ILE A 115 11.35 -6.15 3.72
CA ILE A 115 11.73 -7.35 2.96
C ILE A 115 11.29 -8.61 3.72
N TYR A 116 11.57 -8.70 5.02
CA TYR A 116 11.14 -9.81 5.87
C TYR A 116 9.61 -9.97 5.91
N TYR A 117 8.86 -8.87 6.05
CA TYR A 117 7.40 -8.92 5.98
C TYR A 117 6.90 -9.36 4.60
N ARG A 118 7.58 -8.96 3.51
CA ARG A 118 7.25 -9.39 2.16
C ARG A 118 7.55 -10.88 1.96
N ALA A 119 8.71 -11.36 2.39
CA ALA A 119 9.10 -12.77 2.35
C ALA A 119 8.05 -13.64 3.06
N ARG A 120 7.67 -13.26 4.30
CA ARG A 120 6.57 -13.93 5.00
C ARG A 120 5.29 -13.98 4.16
N LYS A 121 4.88 -12.91 3.48
CA LYS A 121 3.68 -12.95 2.62
C LYS A 121 3.81 -13.86 1.39
N ILE A 122 5.00 -13.94 0.80
CA ILE A 122 5.28 -14.79 -0.37
C ILE A 122 5.19 -16.27 0.03
N PHE A 123 5.76 -16.63 1.17
CA PHE A 123 5.92 -18.02 1.63
C PHE A 123 4.90 -18.46 2.69
N ASP A 124 3.85 -17.67 2.98
CA ASP A 124 2.78 -18.12 3.89
C ASP A 124 1.83 -19.06 3.15
N PRO A 125 1.78 -20.37 3.47
CA PRO A 125 0.84 -21.29 2.83
C PRO A 125 -0.62 -20.96 3.13
N ASN A 126 -0.87 -20.17 4.18
CA ASN A 126 -2.20 -19.68 4.56
C ASN A 126 -2.62 -18.42 3.78
N ASN A 127 -1.76 -17.91 2.90
CA ASN A 127 -2.12 -16.83 1.98
C ASN A 127 -2.84 -17.39 0.75
N TYR A 128 -3.48 -16.49 -0.03
CA TYR A 128 -4.11 -16.84 -1.31
C TYR A 128 -5.24 -17.88 -1.28
N LYS A 129 -5.87 -18.13 -0.12
CA LYS A 129 -7.02 -19.05 0.07
C LYS A 129 -8.35 -18.59 -0.56
N GLY A 130 -8.32 -17.63 -1.49
CA GLY A 130 -9.51 -17.15 -2.18
C GLY A 130 -10.54 -16.43 -1.29
N ARG A 131 -11.80 -16.39 -1.75
CA ARG A 131 -12.92 -15.71 -1.09
C ARG A 131 -13.35 -16.47 0.17
N TYR A 132 -13.86 -15.73 1.16
CA TYR A 132 -14.46 -16.34 2.35
C TYR A 132 -15.86 -16.87 2.03
N THR A 133 -16.12 -18.13 2.34
CA THR A 133 -17.46 -18.72 2.28
C THR A 133 -18.35 -18.17 3.41
N LYS A 134 -19.65 -18.48 3.37
CA LYS A 134 -20.57 -18.07 4.44
C LYS A 134 -20.19 -18.75 5.76
N GLU A 135 -19.83 -20.03 5.70
CA GLU A 135 -19.43 -20.85 6.84
C GLU A 135 -18.14 -20.32 7.46
N GLU A 136 -17.15 -19.93 6.64
CA GLU A 136 -15.91 -19.32 7.14
C GLU A 136 -16.17 -17.97 7.83
N LYS A 137 -17.11 -17.16 7.33
CA LYS A 137 -17.49 -15.89 7.98
C LYS A 137 -18.13 -16.13 9.34
N GLU A 138 -19.01 -17.13 9.46
CA GLU A 138 -19.63 -17.49 10.73
C GLU A 138 -18.61 -18.09 11.71
N LYS A 139 -17.70 -18.95 11.24
CA LYS A 139 -16.57 -19.43 12.06
C LYS A 139 -15.69 -18.28 12.54
N LEU A 140 -15.37 -17.32 11.68
CA LEU A 140 -14.56 -16.15 12.04
C LEU A 140 -15.22 -15.33 13.16
N LYS A 141 -16.53 -15.09 13.08
CA LYS A 141 -17.27 -14.41 14.15
C LYS A 141 -17.22 -15.19 15.46
N LYS A 142 -17.41 -16.51 15.41
CA LYS A 142 -17.33 -17.39 16.60
C LYS A 142 -15.93 -17.37 17.23
N TYR A 143 -14.87 -17.52 16.43
CA TYR A 143 -13.51 -17.50 16.96
C TYR A 143 -13.10 -16.14 17.52
N HIS A 144 -13.56 -15.05 16.90
CA HIS A 144 -13.37 -13.72 17.46
C HIS A 144 -14.10 -13.55 18.80
N ALA A 145 -15.34 -14.04 18.93
CA ALA A 145 -16.06 -14.01 20.19
C ALA A 145 -15.33 -14.78 21.32
N LEU A 146 -14.58 -15.84 20.98
CA LEU A 146 -13.83 -16.66 21.95
C LEU A 146 -12.43 -16.14 22.28
N HIS A 147 -11.76 -15.47 21.33
CA HIS A 147 -10.33 -15.12 21.44
C HIS A 147 -10.04 -13.63 21.28
N GLY A 148 -11.08 -12.81 21.07
CA GLY A 148 -10.95 -11.38 20.79
C GLY A 148 -10.08 -11.13 19.55
N ASN A 149 -9.22 -10.11 19.64
CA ASN A 149 -8.33 -9.70 18.54
C ASN A 149 -7.04 -10.52 18.47
N ASP A 150 -6.99 -11.74 19.00
CA ASP A 150 -5.86 -12.66 18.81
C ASP A 150 -5.88 -13.26 17.39
N TRP A 151 -5.54 -12.40 16.42
CA TRP A 151 -5.54 -12.77 15.01
C TRP A 151 -4.52 -13.85 14.67
N LYS A 152 -3.48 -14.05 15.49
CA LYS A 152 -2.51 -15.13 15.29
C LYS A 152 -3.18 -16.46 15.56
N LYS A 153 -3.85 -16.59 16.71
CA LYS A 153 -4.60 -17.81 17.07
C LYS A 153 -5.75 -18.08 16.10
N ILE A 154 -6.54 -17.06 15.78
CA ILE A 154 -7.66 -17.19 14.83
C ILE A 154 -7.15 -17.59 13.44
N SER A 155 -6.01 -17.05 13.00
CA SER A 155 -5.37 -17.38 11.72
C SER A 155 -5.01 -18.86 11.60
N GLU A 156 -4.44 -19.42 12.67
CA GLU A 156 -4.08 -20.84 12.76
C GLU A 156 -5.36 -21.70 12.70
N MET A 157 -6.39 -21.34 13.46
CA MET A 157 -7.68 -22.07 13.46
C MET A 157 -8.42 -22.00 12.12
N MET A 158 -8.29 -20.89 11.39
CA MET A 158 -8.94 -20.69 10.09
C MET A 158 -8.11 -21.14 8.90
N SER A 159 -6.85 -21.56 9.10
CA SER A 159 -5.90 -21.87 8.01
C SER A 159 -5.82 -20.75 6.95
N ARG A 160 -5.91 -19.50 7.40
CA ARG A 160 -5.87 -18.28 6.57
C ARG A 160 -4.96 -17.25 7.23
N SER A 161 -4.21 -16.48 6.44
CA SER A 161 -3.23 -15.52 6.99
C SER A 161 -3.85 -14.54 8.00
N ASN A 162 -3.06 -14.15 9.00
CA ASN A 162 -3.45 -13.23 10.08
C ASN A 162 -4.07 -11.94 9.54
N LEU A 163 -3.41 -11.31 8.56
CA LEU A 163 -3.94 -10.10 7.94
C LEU A 163 -5.29 -10.35 7.25
N SER A 164 -5.48 -11.49 6.59
CA SER A 164 -6.73 -11.81 5.92
C SER A 164 -7.89 -11.94 6.91
N VAL A 165 -7.69 -12.64 8.03
CA VAL A 165 -8.74 -12.83 9.05
C VAL A 165 -9.09 -11.52 9.75
N ALA A 166 -8.10 -10.71 10.13
CA ALA A 166 -8.32 -9.40 10.76
C ALA A 166 -9.09 -8.46 9.81
N MET A 167 -8.67 -8.41 8.54
CA MET A 167 -9.33 -7.59 7.52
C MET A 167 -10.76 -8.04 7.24
N LYS A 168 -10.98 -9.35 7.13
CA LYS A 168 -12.31 -9.90 6.88
C LYS A 168 -13.23 -9.65 8.07
N TYR A 169 -12.75 -9.85 9.30
CA TYR A 169 -13.54 -9.57 10.49
C TYR A 169 -13.94 -8.09 10.55
N SER A 170 -13.00 -7.18 10.31
CA SER A 170 -13.29 -5.74 10.26
C SER A 170 -14.38 -5.38 9.24
N GLU A 171 -14.54 -6.15 8.16
CA GLU A 171 -15.59 -5.97 7.15
C GLU A 171 -16.95 -6.54 7.59
N ILE A 172 -16.98 -7.61 8.39
CA ILE A 172 -18.21 -8.35 8.73
C ILE A 172 -18.65 -8.22 10.20
N LYS A 173 -17.90 -7.45 11.01
CA LYS A 173 -18.16 -7.26 12.45
C LYS A 173 -19.53 -6.65 12.76
N SER A 174 -20.14 -5.96 11.79
CA SER A 174 -21.42 -5.29 11.95
C SER A 174 -22.30 -5.53 10.72
N ALA A 175 -23.61 -5.43 10.89
CA ALA A 175 -24.54 -5.41 9.76
C ALA A 175 -24.29 -4.13 8.95
N ILE A 176 -23.83 -4.28 7.71
CA ILE A 176 -23.52 -3.15 6.82
C ILE A 176 -24.41 -3.21 5.57
N ASN A 177 -24.72 -2.04 5.05
CA ASN A 177 -25.48 -1.89 3.82
C ASN A 177 -24.58 -2.17 2.61
N TYR A 178 -25.11 -2.96 1.68
CA TYR A 178 -24.54 -3.16 0.34
C TYR A 178 -25.45 -2.53 -0.71
N GLY A 179 -24.89 -2.15 -1.85
CA GLY A 179 -25.63 -1.48 -2.92
C GLY A 179 -25.56 0.06 -2.87
N PRO A 180 -26.45 0.76 -3.59
CA PRO A 180 -26.43 2.21 -3.75
C PRO A 180 -26.41 2.97 -2.43
N TRP A 181 -25.75 4.12 -2.40
CA TRP A 181 -25.73 5.01 -1.22
C TRP A 181 -26.99 5.88 -1.21
N SER A 182 -27.69 5.90 -0.08
CA SER A 182 -28.79 6.86 0.11
C SER A 182 -28.26 8.30 0.23
N LYS A 183 -29.16 9.29 0.15
CA LYS A 183 -28.79 10.70 0.36
C LYS A 183 -28.32 10.93 1.80
N GLU A 184 -29.00 10.31 2.75
CA GLU A 184 -28.72 10.38 4.18
C GLU A 184 -27.36 9.76 4.50
N GLU A 185 -27.05 8.58 3.94
CA GLU A 185 -25.74 7.96 4.10
C GLU A 185 -24.62 8.82 3.51
N THR A 186 -24.87 9.43 2.35
CA THR A 186 -23.91 10.33 1.70
C THR A 186 -23.65 11.57 2.56
N GLN A 187 -24.69 12.16 3.13
CA GLN A 187 -24.58 13.34 4.01
C GLN A 187 -23.82 13.00 5.30
N LYS A 188 -24.13 11.86 5.93
CA LYS A 188 -23.39 11.37 7.12
C LYS A 188 -21.91 11.18 6.83
N LEU A 189 -21.56 10.60 5.68
CA LEU A 189 -20.16 10.45 5.27
C LEU A 189 -19.47 11.80 5.11
N MET A 190 -20.11 12.77 4.46
CA MET A 190 -19.55 14.10 4.27
C MET A 190 -19.30 14.80 5.61
N HIS A 191 -20.28 14.77 6.51
CA HIS A 191 -20.15 15.33 7.85
C HIS A 191 -19.04 14.66 8.66
N ALA A 192 -19.00 13.32 8.66
CA ALA A 192 -17.98 12.58 9.40
C ALA A 192 -16.55 12.89 8.91
N VAL A 193 -16.36 13.06 7.60
CA VAL A 193 -15.06 13.46 7.02
C VAL A 193 -14.72 14.90 7.40
N GLU A 194 -15.68 15.81 7.30
CA GLU A 194 -15.49 17.23 7.66
C GLU A 194 -15.08 17.40 9.12
N GLU A 195 -15.77 16.74 10.05
CA GLU A 195 -15.42 16.77 11.47
C GLU A 195 -14.00 16.27 11.75
N VAL A 196 -13.59 15.19 11.08
CA VAL A 196 -12.25 14.61 11.25
C VAL A 196 -11.17 15.54 10.72
N ILE A 197 -11.43 16.21 9.59
CA ILE A 197 -10.52 17.21 9.04
C ILE A 197 -10.40 18.39 9.99
N ARG A 198 -11.54 18.93 10.46
CA ARG A 198 -11.58 20.06 11.40
C ARG A 198 -10.80 19.77 12.68
N LYS A 199 -11.07 18.62 13.30
CA LYS A 199 -10.36 18.17 14.51
C LYS A 199 -8.84 18.07 14.30
N ARG A 200 -8.39 17.66 13.12
CA ARG A 200 -6.95 17.60 12.82
C ARG A 200 -6.33 18.99 12.66
N MET A 201 -7.05 19.92 12.02
CA MET A 201 -6.61 21.30 11.90
C MET A 201 -6.46 21.94 13.28
N ASP A 202 -7.46 21.77 14.16
CA ASP A 202 -7.39 22.29 15.53
C ASP A 202 -6.19 21.74 16.32
N MET A 203 -5.80 20.48 16.08
CA MET A 203 -4.63 19.85 16.72
C MET A 203 -3.29 20.25 16.08
N GLU A 204 -3.27 20.56 14.78
CA GLU A 204 -2.09 21.12 14.10
C GLU A 204 -1.86 22.55 14.60
N ASP A 205 -2.90 23.39 14.60
CA ASP A 205 -2.85 24.79 15.04
C ASP A 205 -2.46 24.92 16.52
N ALA A 206 -2.91 24.00 17.40
CA ALA A 206 -2.51 23.98 18.80
C ALA A 206 -1.03 23.60 19.04
N ASN A 207 -0.40 22.89 18.09
CA ASN A 207 1.03 22.52 18.17
C ASN A 207 1.94 23.55 17.48
N SER A 208 1.39 24.40 16.61
CA SER A 208 2.08 25.56 16.03
C SER A 208 1.79 26.81 16.86
N LEU A 209 2.72 27.19 17.74
CA LEU A 209 2.72 28.46 18.47
C LEU A 209 2.90 29.68 17.53
N SER A 210 1.97 29.92 16.60
CA SER A 210 1.85 31.20 15.92
C SER A 210 0.41 31.68 15.93
N SER A 211 0.13 32.56 16.88
CA SER A 211 -1.03 33.43 16.93
C SER A 211 -1.07 34.30 15.67
N SER A 212 -2.08 34.07 14.83
CA SER A 212 -2.66 35.14 14.01
C SER A 212 -4.08 34.76 13.64
N GLU A 213 -5.02 35.47 14.26
CA GLU A 213 -6.40 35.58 13.85
C GLU A 213 -6.45 36.03 12.39
N LYS A 214 -6.60 35.10 11.45
CA LYS A 214 -6.94 35.40 10.06
C LYS A 214 -8.05 34.46 9.58
N ASN A 215 -9.22 35.05 9.41
CA ASN A 215 -10.38 34.61 8.63
C ASN A 215 -10.76 33.12 8.71
N ARG A 216 -11.88 32.85 9.39
CA ARG A 216 -12.59 31.57 9.52
C ARG A 216 -13.16 30.98 8.20
N ASP A 217 -12.73 31.47 7.04
CA ASP A 217 -13.01 30.89 5.72
C ASP A 217 -11.69 30.35 5.13
N LEU A 218 -11.14 29.32 5.78
CA LEU A 218 -9.91 28.68 5.34
C LEU A 218 -10.25 27.69 4.22
N LEU A 219 -9.90 28.06 2.99
CA LEU A 219 -9.68 27.15 1.87
C LEU A 219 -8.91 25.93 2.39
N ILE A 220 -9.62 24.81 2.62
CA ILE A 220 -8.97 23.55 2.97
C ILE A 220 -7.98 23.27 1.84
N GLU A 221 -6.69 23.38 2.13
CA GLU A 221 -5.64 23.08 1.17
C GLU A 221 -5.93 21.71 0.58
N ARG A 222 -6.02 21.66 -0.74
CA ARG A 222 -6.53 20.50 -1.47
C ARG A 222 -5.75 19.23 -1.15
N GLU A 223 -4.46 19.40 -0.85
CA GLU A 223 -3.54 18.38 -0.35
C GLU A 223 -4.02 17.72 0.96
N LYS A 224 -4.63 18.49 1.87
CA LYS A 224 -5.21 18.00 3.14
C LYS A 224 -6.40 17.07 2.92
N LEU A 225 -7.13 17.18 1.81
CA LEU A 225 -8.23 16.28 1.43
C LEU A 225 -7.75 14.89 0.97
N TYR A 226 -6.47 14.75 0.58
CA TYR A 226 -5.84 13.48 0.20
C TYR A 226 -5.06 12.81 1.33
N GLN A 227 -4.93 13.48 2.47
CA GLN A 227 -4.21 12.94 3.62
C GLN A 227 -4.79 11.61 4.08
N LYS A 228 -3.99 10.86 4.86
CA LYS A 228 -4.38 9.58 5.45
C LYS A 228 -5.52 9.80 6.46
N LEU A 229 -6.75 9.87 5.96
CA LEU A 229 -7.94 9.96 6.78
C LEU A 229 -8.10 8.67 7.62
N PRO A 230 -8.54 8.78 8.88
CA PRO A 230 -8.76 7.64 9.77
C PRO A 230 -10.10 6.99 9.40
N TRP A 231 -10.10 6.21 8.32
CA TRP A 231 -11.34 5.63 7.76
C TRP A 231 -12.11 4.74 8.74
N THR A 232 -11.44 4.16 9.73
CA THR A 232 -12.09 3.38 10.81
C THR A 232 -12.90 4.26 11.77
N GLU A 233 -12.45 5.49 12.04
CA GLU A 233 -13.22 6.47 12.83
C GLU A 233 -14.41 6.98 12.02
N ILE A 234 -14.18 7.28 10.73
CA ILE A 234 -15.24 7.71 9.81
C ILE A 234 -16.31 6.62 9.66
N GLU A 235 -15.90 5.35 9.54
CA GLU A 235 -16.80 4.19 9.52
C GLU A 235 -17.69 4.17 10.75
N ALA A 236 -17.12 4.34 11.95
CA ALA A 236 -17.87 4.32 13.20
C ALA A 236 -18.92 5.45 13.25
N LYS A 237 -18.60 6.65 12.73
CA LYS A 237 -19.53 7.78 12.64
C LYS A 237 -20.63 7.57 11.59
N VAL A 238 -20.32 6.95 10.45
CA VAL A 238 -21.31 6.64 9.41
C VAL A 238 -22.27 5.54 9.86
N GLY A 239 -21.76 4.53 10.57
CA GLY A 239 -22.53 3.45 11.20
C GLY A 239 -23.12 2.41 10.23
N THR A 240 -23.45 2.78 9.00
CA THR A 240 -24.15 1.90 8.04
C THR A 240 -23.24 1.22 7.00
N ARG A 241 -21.98 1.66 6.88
CA ARG A 241 -21.06 1.25 5.81
C ARG A 241 -19.68 0.96 6.37
N TYR A 242 -18.98 0.01 5.75
CA TYR A 242 -17.59 -0.35 6.05
C TYR A 242 -16.60 0.72 5.56
N TRP A 243 -15.46 0.88 6.24
CA TRP A 243 -14.48 1.93 5.95
C TRP A 243 -14.00 1.95 4.49
N ARG A 244 -13.89 0.78 3.82
CA ARG A 244 -13.53 0.73 2.39
C ARG A 244 -14.62 1.31 1.51
N GLN A 245 -15.89 1.08 1.84
CA GLN A 245 -17.03 1.66 1.14
C GLN A 245 -17.03 3.17 1.35
N CYS A 246 -16.81 3.65 2.59
CA CYS A 246 -16.68 5.07 2.91
C CYS A 246 -15.56 5.73 2.10
N LYS A 247 -14.37 5.13 2.09
CA LYS A 247 -13.21 5.62 1.32
C LYS A 247 -13.51 5.68 -0.17
N GLN A 248 -14.11 4.64 -0.73
CA GLN A 248 -14.46 4.58 -2.14
C GLN A 248 -15.48 5.66 -2.50
N LYS A 249 -16.56 5.79 -1.71
CA LYS A 249 -17.59 6.81 -1.92
C LYS A 249 -17.03 8.21 -1.79
N TRP A 250 -16.20 8.48 -0.79
CA TRP A 250 -15.54 9.77 -0.61
C TRP A 250 -14.65 10.12 -1.81
N THR A 251 -13.88 9.16 -2.32
CA THR A 251 -13.05 9.38 -3.53
C THR A 251 -13.92 9.81 -4.72
N THR A 252 -15.11 9.21 -4.89
CA THR A 252 -16.07 9.60 -5.93
C THR A 252 -16.63 11.01 -5.70
N ILE A 253 -17.03 11.33 -4.46
CA ILE A 253 -17.55 12.67 -4.10
C ILE A 253 -16.48 13.74 -4.36
N LEU A 254 -15.26 13.50 -3.89
CA LEU A 254 -14.12 14.39 -4.06
C LEU A 254 -13.82 14.62 -5.53
N THR A 255 -13.73 13.54 -6.33
CA THR A 255 -13.54 13.65 -7.77
C THR A 255 -14.62 14.52 -8.41
N ASN A 256 -15.90 14.27 -8.11
CA ASN A 256 -16.99 15.05 -8.69
C ASN A 256 -16.95 16.54 -8.30
N LYS A 257 -16.57 16.86 -7.04
CA LYS A 257 -16.41 18.25 -6.60
C LYS A 257 -15.26 18.94 -7.34
N MET A 258 -14.14 18.26 -7.50
CA MET A 258 -12.95 18.78 -8.16
C MET A 258 -13.17 19.02 -9.65
N THR A 259 -13.84 18.10 -10.33
CA THR A 259 -14.17 18.26 -11.75
C THR A 259 -15.37 19.18 -11.98
N LYS A 260 -15.95 19.81 -10.93
CA LYS A 260 -17.19 20.59 -10.99
C LYS A 260 -18.33 19.85 -11.71
N GLY A 261 -18.39 18.52 -11.54
CA GLY A 261 -19.35 17.64 -12.22
C GLY A 261 -19.02 17.33 -13.70
N GLN A 262 -17.93 17.85 -14.25
CA GLN A 262 -17.52 17.58 -15.63
C GLN A 262 -17.11 16.11 -15.81
N GLN A 263 -17.55 15.53 -16.93
CA GLN A 263 -17.21 14.17 -17.33
C GLN A 263 -15.89 14.15 -18.12
N LEU A 264 -14.76 14.23 -17.42
CA LEU A 264 -13.42 14.28 -18.03
C LEU A 264 -13.05 13.08 -18.92
N TYR A 265 -13.76 11.95 -18.78
CA TYR A 265 -13.47 10.70 -19.49
C TYR A 265 -14.63 10.24 -20.41
N ARG A 266 -15.41 11.17 -20.97
CA ARG A 266 -16.44 10.88 -21.98
C ARG A 266 -16.20 11.66 -23.28
N GLY A 267 -16.61 11.08 -24.40
CA GLY A 267 -16.50 11.67 -25.74
C GLY A 267 -15.06 12.03 -26.12
N THR A 268 -14.90 13.08 -26.93
CA THR A 268 -13.62 13.63 -27.41
C THR A 268 -12.66 13.97 -26.25
N LYS A 269 -13.17 14.56 -25.16
CA LYS A 269 -12.36 14.85 -23.96
C LYS A 269 -11.79 13.58 -23.32
N GLY A 270 -12.55 12.50 -23.33
CA GLY A 270 -12.10 11.21 -22.81
C GLY A 270 -11.09 10.50 -23.71
N LEU A 271 -11.15 10.71 -25.02
CA LEU A 271 -10.12 10.26 -25.96
C LEU A 271 -8.81 11.02 -25.71
N GLN A 272 -8.87 12.35 -25.66
CA GLN A 272 -7.71 13.19 -25.36
C GLN A 272 -7.07 12.84 -24.00
N ALA A 273 -7.87 12.62 -22.96
CA ALA A 273 -7.36 12.23 -21.64
C ALA A 273 -6.62 10.88 -21.67
N LYS A 274 -7.08 9.91 -22.48
CA LYS A 274 -6.38 8.63 -22.66
C LYS A 274 -5.08 8.80 -23.43
N ILE A 275 -5.10 9.57 -24.52
CA ILE A 275 -3.92 9.89 -25.34
C ILE A 275 -2.84 10.54 -24.47
N ASN A 276 -3.20 11.60 -23.73
CA ASN A 276 -2.27 12.31 -22.85
C ASN A 276 -1.72 11.39 -21.75
N LEU A 277 -2.56 10.54 -21.16
CA LEU A 277 -2.12 9.56 -20.16
C LEU A 277 -1.11 8.58 -20.74
N ILE A 278 -1.34 8.03 -21.94
CA ILE A 278 -0.43 7.08 -22.59
C ILE A 278 0.92 7.76 -22.90
N LYS A 279 0.89 8.91 -23.58
CA LYS A 279 2.12 9.66 -23.94
C LYS A 279 2.96 9.96 -22.70
N ARG A 280 2.33 10.48 -21.64
CA ARG A 280 3.06 10.85 -20.43
C ARG A 280 3.61 9.63 -19.67
N LEU A 281 2.87 8.52 -19.64
CA LEU A 281 3.38 7.26 -19.06
C LEU A 281 4.58 6.71 -19.83
N TYR A 282 4.57 6.79 -21.16
CA TYR A 282 5.68 6.35 -22.02
C TYR A 282 6.92 7.23 -21.83
N GLU A 283 6.76 8.55 -21.80
CA GLU A 283 7.84 9.51 -21.56
C GLU A 283 8.54 9.30 -20.20
N MET A 284 7.80 8.87 -19.17
CA MET A 284 8.35 8.61 -17.84
C MET A 284 9.30 7.41 -17.80
N LYS A 285 9.28 6.51 -18.80
CA LYS A 285 10.13 5.30 -18.90
C LYS A 285 10.21 4.49 -17.59
N ALA A 286 9.12 4.48 -16.81
CA ALA A 286 9.07 3.79 -15.53
C ALA A 286 9.04 2.27 -15.76
N GLU A 287 9.83 1.50 -14.99
CA GLU A 287 9.84 0.04 -15.10
C GLU A 287 8.74 -0.62 -14.26
N ASP A 288 8.18 0.12 -13.29
CA ASP A 288 7.12 -0.34 -12.41
C ASP A 288 6.11 0.77 -12.10
N ALA A 289 4.85 0.40 -11.88
CA ALA A 289 3.78 1.32 -11.53
C ALA A 289 4.05 2.14 -10.25
N ASN A 290 4.96 1.70 -9.38
CA ASN A 290 5.35 2.43 -8.17
C ASN A 290 6.36 3.55 -8.45
N GLU A 291 7.05 3.52 -9.58
CA GLU A 291 8.01 4.55 -10.00
C GLU A 291 7.32 5.69 -10.74
N VAL A 292 6.08 5.48 -11.20
CA VAL A 292 5.26 6.49 -11.85
C VAL A 292 4.91 7.60 -10.86
N ASN A 293 5.19 8.84 -11.25
CA ASN A 293 4.72 10.02 -10.56
C ASN A 293 3.23 10.27 -10.85
N TRP A 294 2.35 9.55 -10.13
CA TRP A 294 0.91 9.67 -10.30
C TRP A 294 0.34 11.04 -9.96
N GLU A 295 1.06 11.84 -9.16
CA GLU A 295 0.64 13.20 -8.78
C GLU A 295 0.77 14.14 -9.98
N GLU A 296 1.91 14.07 -10.68
CA GLU A 296 2.14 14.81 -11.91
C GLU A 296 1.09 14.48 -12.98
N LEU A 297 0.80 13.18 -13.18
CA LEU A 297 -0.26 12.74 -14.09
C LEU A 297 -1.65 13.25 -13.67
N SER A 298 -1.88 13.38 -12.36
CA SER A 298 -3.12 13.92 -11.80
C SER A 298 -3.38 15.35 -12.24
N ASN A 299 -2.33 16.17 -12.26
CA ASN A 299 -2.42 17.57 -12.67
C ASN A 299 -2.66 17.68 -14.18
N THR A 300 -1.94 16.91 -15.00
CA THR A 300 -2.06 16.95 -16.47
C THR A 300 -3.43 16.50 -16.99
N ILE A 301 -4.12 15.59 -16.29
CA ILE A 301 -5.37 14.95 -16.75
C ILE A 301 -6.63 15.75 -16.36
N GLY A 302 -6.46 16.94 -15.79
CA GLY A 302 -7.56 17.80 -15.33
C GLY A 302 -7.70 17.82 -13.81
N ASP A 303 -6.57 17.75 -13.11
CA ASP A 303 -6.45 18.12 -11.71
C ASP A 303 -7.37 17.26 -10.81
N VAL A 304 -7.29 15.94 -10.99
CA VAL A 304 -8.12 14.92 -10.32
C VAL A 304 -7.38 14.25 -9.16
N PRO A 305 -8.01 13.36 -8.35
CA PRO A 305 -7.27 12.55 -7.38
C PRO A 305 -6.34 11.51 -8.03
N ARG A 306 -5.14 11.27 -7.47
CA ARG A 306 -4.21 10.21 -7.93
C ARG A 306 -4.86 8.83 -8.10
N ALA A 307 -5.76 8.48 -7.17
CA ALA A 307 -6.48 7.21 -7.20
C ALA A 307 -7.44 7.10 -8.40
N TYR A 308 -7.96 8.23 -8.88
CA TYR A 308 -8.78 8.30 -10.07
C TYR A 308 -7.94 7.99 -11.32
N VAL A 309 -6.78 8.62 -11.47
CA VAL A 309 -5.87 8.36 -12.61
C VAL A 309 -5.43 6.90 -12.62
N GLN A 310 -5.02 6.36 -11.47
CA GLN A 310 -4.66 4.94 -11.34
C GLN A 310 -5.81 4.01 -11.75
N ALA A 311 -7.04 4.33 -11.38
CA ALA A 311 -8.22 3.55 -11.78
C ALA A 311 -8.49 3.64 -13.29
N LYS A 312 -8.23 4.80 -13.92
CA LYS A 312 -8.36 4.99 -15.37
C LYS A 312 -7.30 4.22 -16.14
N PHE A 313 -6.05 4.32 -15.71
CA PHE A 313 -4.97 3.51 -16.24
C PHE A 313 -5.27 2.01 -16.13
N TYR A 314 -5.72 1.55 -14.95
CA TYR A 314 -6.07 0.14 -14.77
C TYR A 314 -7.16 -0.32 -15.74
N LYS A 315 -8.21 0.49 -15.94
CA LYS A 315 -9.26 0.18 -16.92
C LYS A 315 -8.69 0.12 -18.33
N LEU A 316 -7.88 1.09 -18.73
CA LEU A 316 -7.26 1.14 -20.05
C LEU A 316 -6.39 -0.10 -20.31
N LYS A 317 -5.54 -0.45 -19.34
CA LYS A 317 -4.73 -1.66 -19.38
C LYS A 317 -5.58 -2.92 -19.60
N VAL A 318 -6.60 -3.12 -18.76
CA VAL A 318 -7.41 -4.35 -18.80
C VAL A 318 -8.27 -4.44 -20.06
N SER A 319 -8.75 -3.31 -20.59
CA SER A 319 -9.60 -3.30 -21.78
C SER A 319 -8.84 -3.35 -23.10
N CYS A 320 -7.61 -2.84 -23.13
CA CYS A 320 -6.90 -2.61 -24.39
C CYS A 320 -5.67 -3.50 -24.58
N VAL A 321 -5.06 -4.02 -23.51
CA VAL A 321 -3.81 -4.78 -23.61
C VAL A 321 -4.09 -6.28 -23.53
N PRO A 322 -3.87 -7.04 -24.62
CA PRO A 322 -4.02 -8.49 -24.63
C PRO A 322 -3.06 -9.16 -23.64
N PHE A 323 -3.57 -10.18 -22.93
CA PHE A 323 -2.78 -10.98 -21.98
C PHE A 323 -1.94 -10.15 -21.00
N TRP A 324 -2.44 -8.98 -20.58
CA TRP A 324 -1.71 -8.05 -19.72
C TRP A 324 -1.18 -8.66 -18.42
N GLN A 325 -1.76 -9.78 -17.95
CA GLN A 325 -1.29 -10.50 -16.76
C GLN A 325 0.10 -11.12 -16.94
N LYS A 326 0.52 -11.39 -18.18
CA LYS A 326 1.82 -11.98 -18.52
C LYS A 326 2.85 -10.96 -18.95
N LYS A 327 2.48 -9.68 -19.03
CA LYS A 327 3.35 -8.59 -19.46
C LYS A 327 3.90 -7.82 -18.26
N THR A 328 5.14 -7.36 -18.38
CA THR A 328 5.77 -6.39 -17.50
C THR A 328 5.08 -5.03 -17.64
N PHE A 329 5.35 -4.14 -16.68
CA PHE A 329 4.78 -2.79 -16.74
C PHE A 329 5.25 -2.04 -18.00
N SER A 330 6.54 -2.11 -18.35
CA SER A 330 7.08 -1.49 -19.57
C SER A 330 6.42 -2.04 -20.83
N GLU A 331 6.33 -3.37 -20.99
CA GLU A 331 5.65 -3.99 -22.15
C GLU A 331 4.18 -3.58 -22.28
N ILE A 332 3.51 -3.30 -21.15
CA ILE A 332 2.13 -2.79 -21.16
C ILE A 332 2.10 -1.35 -21.68
N ILE A 333 3.04 -0.50 -21.24
CA ILE A 333 3.11 0.90 -21.67
C ILE A 333 3.52 0.99 -23.15
N ASP A 334 4.51 0.20 -23.57
CA ASP A 334 4.97 0.12 -24.96
C ASP A 334 3.81 -0.29 -25.88
N TYR A 335 3.08 -1.37 -25.54
CA TYR A 335 1.89 -1.75 -26.30
C TYR A 335 0.83 -0.65 -26.37
N LEU A 336 0.57 0.04 -25.25
CA LEU A 336 -0.38 1.14 -25.26
C LEU A 336 0.06 2.31 -26.14
N PHE A 337 1.36 2.56 -26.23
CA PHE A 337 1.94 3.64 -27.03
C PHE A 337 2.08 3.29 -28.52
N GLU A 338 2.51 2.08 -28.84
CA GLU A 338 2.77 1.65 -30.21
C GLU A 338 1.48 1.25 -30.93
N GLU A 339 0.62 0.46 -30.27
CA GLU A 339 -0.57 -0.11 -30.91
C GLU A 339 -1.82 0.72 -30.60
N LYS A 340 -2.02 1.09 -29.32
CA LYS A 340 -3.29 1.68 -28.91
C LYS A 340 -3.39 3.19 -29.13
N LEU A 341 -2.27 3.90 -29.03
CA LEU A 341 -2.24 5.35 -29.18
C LEU A 341 -2.64 5.79 -30.60
N PRO A 342 -2.11 5.22 -31.70
CA PRO A 342 -2.52 5.60 -33.05
C PRO A 342 -4.03 5.43 -33.28
N GLU A 343 -4.60 4.29 -32.87
CA GLU A 343 -6.05 4.06 -32.99
C GLU A 343 -6.90 5.09 -32.22
N LEU A 344 -6.38 5.63 -31.11
CA LEU A 344 -7.10 6.64 -30.32
C LEU A 344 -6.98 8.02 -30.96
N GLU A 345 -5.84 8.33 -31.58
CA GLU A 345 -5.59 9.57 -32.31
C GLU A 345 -6.41 9.63 -33.60
N GLU A 346 -6.57 8.51 -34.32
CA GLU A 346 -7.44 8.45 -35.50
C GLU A 346 -8.93 8.65 -35.19
N LYS A 347 -9.35 8.35 -33.97
CA LYS A 347 -10.75 8.47 -33.51
C LYS A 347 -11.07 9.83 -32.90
N LEU A 348 -10.06 10.65 -32.66
CA LEU A 348 -10.17 11.99 -32.10
C LEU A 348 -10.47 12.99 -33.21
#